data_AF-A0A7L5ZH67-F1
#
_entry.id   AF-A0A7L5ZH67-F1
#
_cell.length_a   1.000
_cell.length_b   1.000
_cell.length_c   1.000
_cell.angle_alpha   90.00
_cell.angle_beta   90.00
_cell.angle_gamma   90.00
#
_symmetry.space_group_name_H-M   'P 1'
#
loop_
_entity.id
_entity.type
_entity.pdbx_description
1 polymer ?
#
loop_
_entity_poly.entity_id
_entity_poly.type
_entity_poly.pdbx_seq_one_letter_code
_entity_poly.pdbx_strand_id
1 'polypeptide(L)'
;MPVVPDDVVGGVVCRWQDQDQQGRPVVRTLTASQTATLVADLKARSEPFQAMPCPAPPAGRPTLSLALTNAWGDVLAVSWSGCPGSYVYLRDGEQLRWTPSDAATTLLERIAG
;
A
#
# COMPACT_ATOMS: atom_id res chain seq x y z
N MET A 1 3.65 -18.70 -2.22
CA MET A 1 5.04 -18.20 -1.98
C MET A 1 4.92 -16.84 -1.32
N PRO A 2 5.85 -16.41 -0.44
CA PRO A 2 5.79 -15.04 0.05
C PRO A 2 5.92 -14.08 -1.14
N VAL A 3 5.00 -13.13 -1.27
CA VAL A 3 5.13 -12.07 -2.26
C VAL A 3 6.29 -11.17 -1.85
N VAL A 4 7.27 -11.05 -2.72
CA VAL A 4 8.38 -10.12 -2.55
C VAL A 4 8.25 -9.03 -3.60
N PRO A 5 8.66 -7.79 -3.34
CA PRO A 5 8.43 -6.71 -4.31
C PRO A 5 8.89 -7.03 -5.75
N ASP A 6 9.92 -7.87 -5.92
CA ASP A 6 10.42 -8.25 -7.25
C ASP A 6 9.55 -9.26 -8.02
N ASP A 7 8.60 -9.96 -7.38
CA ASP A 7 7.71 -10.93 -8.03
C ASP A 7 6.30 -10.39 -8.32
N VAL A 8 6.04 -9.12 -7.95
CA VAL A 8 4.75 -8.47 -8.10
C VAL A 8 4.44 -8.24 -9.59
N VAL A 9 3.27 -8.73 -10.03
CA VAL A 9 2.75 -8.58 -11.40
C VAL A 9 1.51 -7.70 -11.49
N GLY A 10 0.87 -7.41 -10.35
CA GLY A 10 -0.36 -6.62 -10.32
C GLY A 10 -0.68 -6.09 -8.93
N GLY A 11 -1.78 -5.37 -8.83
CA GLY A 11 -2.30 -4.97 -7.54
C GLY A 11 -3.57 -4.12 -7.62
N VAL A 12 -4.10 -3.81 -6.45
CA VAL A 12 -5.26 -2.96 -6.27
C VAL A 12 -5.03 -1.98 -5.12
N VAL A 13 -5.66 -0.82 -5.20
CA VAL A 13 -5.74 0.14 -4.10
C VAL A 13 -7.21 0.35 -3.71
N CYS A 14 -7.43 0.53 -2.41
CA CYS A 14 -8.73 0.92 -1.87
C CYS A 14 -8.57 2.01 -0.82
N ARG A 15 -9.54 2.92 -0.75
CA ARG A 15 -9.67 3.84 0.38
C ARG A 15 -10.67 3.22 1.35
N TRP A 16 -10.29 3.06 2.62
CA TRP A 16 -11.13 2.39 3.61
C TRP A 16 -12.52 3.02 3.80
N GLN A 17 -12.62 4.32 3.54
CA GLN A 17 -13.86 5.09 3.72
C GLN A 17 -14.76 5.10 2.48
N ASP A 18 -14.26 4.66 1.33
CA ASP A 18 -15.03 4.72 0.09
C ASP A 18 -15.85 3.45 -0.07
N GLN A 19 -17.17 3.61 -0.06
CA GLN A 19 -18.13 2.54 -0.31
C GLN A 19 -18.97 2.84 -1.55
N ASP A 20 -19.30 1.80 -2.31
CA ASP A 20 -20.28 1.89 -3.38
C ASP A 20 -21.71 2.02 -2.82
N GLN A 21 -22.72 2.14 -3.71
CA GLN A 21 -24.12 2.25 -3.30
C GLN A 21 -24.64 1.01 -2.56
N GLN A 22 -23.91 -0.10 -2.56
CA GLN A 22 -24.22 -1.33 -1.83
C GLN A 22 -23.40 -1.47 -0.53
N GLY A 23 -22.64 -0.44 -0.13
CA GLY A 23 -21.81 -0.48 1.09
C GLY A 23 -20.53 -1.29 0.94
N ARG A 24 -20.11 -1.63 -0.29
CA ARG A 24 -18.89 -2.41 -0.54
C ARG A 24 -17.69 -1.50 -0.76
N PRO A 25 -16.49 -1.88 -0.32
CA PRO A 25 -15.28 -1.09 -0.56
C PRO A 25 -15.07 -0.80 -2.05
N VAL A 26 -14.78 0.45 -2.39
CA VAL A 26 -14.39 0.82 -3.75
C VAL A 26 -12.93 0.44 -3.97
N VAL A 27 -12.71 -0.50 -4.90
CA VAL A 27 -11.39 -1.02 -5.25
C VAL A 27 -11.01 -0.55 -6.66
N ARG A 28 -9.75 -0.15 -6.82
CA ARG A 28 -9.20 0.34 -8.09
C ARG A 28 -7.99 -0.50 -8.48
N THR A 29 -8.03 -1.06 -9.68
CA THR A 29 -6.94 -1.90 -10.21
C THR A 29 -5.79 -1.04 -10.71
N LEU A 30 -4.57 -1.47 -10.38
CA LEU A 30 -3.36 -0.87 -10.91
C LEU A 30 -3.10 -1.35 -12.33
N THR A 31 -2.73 -0.43 -13.21
CA THR A 31 -2.10 -0.77 -14.49
C THR A 31 -0.66 -1.27 -14.24
N ALA A 32 -0.10 -2.02 -15.19
CA ALA A 32 1.26 -2.54 -15.08
C ALA A 32 2.31 -1.44 -14.80
N SER A 33 2.18 -0.26 -15.43
CA SER A 33 3.08 0.88 -15.20
C SER A 33 2.94 1.46 -13.78
N GLN A 34 1.72 1.52 -13.25
CA GLN A 34 1.46 1.98 -11.88
C GLN A 34 2.02 0.99 -10.86
N THR A 35 1.78 -0.30 -11.07
CA THR A 35 2.36 -1.37 -10.24
C THR A 35 3.88 -1.27 -10.22
N ALA A 36 4.54 -1.20 -11.39
CA ALA A 36 5.99 -1.09 -11.47
C ALA A 36 6.54 0.14 -10.73
N THR A 37 5.85 1.29 -10.86
CA THR A 37 6.24 2.54 -10.17
C THR A 37 6.15 2.40 -8.66
N LEU A 38 5.02 1.89 -8.14
CA LEU A 38 4.80 1.75 -6.70
C LEU A 38 5.72 0.69 -6.09
N VAL A 39 5.95 -0.41 -6.79
CA VAL A 39 6.89 -1.46 -6.36
C VAL A 39 8.33 -0.93 -6.31
N ALA A 40 8.76 -0.17 -7.32
CA ALA A 40 10.10 0.43 -7.31
C ALA A 40 10.29 1.38 -6.14
N ASP A 41 9.30 2.24 -5.87
CA ASP A 41 9.31 3.15 -4.73
C ASP A 41 9.31 2.39 -3.39
N LEU A 42 8.45 1.36 -3.28
CA LEU A 42 8.37 0.50 -2.11
C LEU A 42 9.71 -0.16 -1.80
N LYS A 43 10.42 -0.69 -2.80
CA LYS A 43 11.76 -1.25 -2.60
C LYS A 43 12.77 -0.22 -2.13
N ALA A 44 12.78 0.96 -2.74
CA ALA A 44 13.75 2.00 -2.47
C ALA A 44 13.55 2.69 -1.10
N ARG A 45 12.32 2.64 -0.56
CA ARG A 45 11.92 3.44 0.60
C ARG A 45 11.26 2.61 1.70
N SER A 46 11.58 1.32 1.75
CA SER A 46 11.20 0.44 2.85
C SER A 46 12.37 0.20 3.80
N GLU A 47 12.08 0.18 5.09
CA GLU A 47 13.04 -0.08 6.16
C GLU A 47 12.42 -0.98 7.23
N PRO A 48 13.25 -1.75 7.98
CA PRO A 48 12.81 -2.47 9.17
C PRO A 48 12.03 -1.57 10.11
N PHE A 49 10.89 -2.06 10.58
CA PHE A 49 9.99 -1.31 11.44
C PHE A 49 9.57 -2.16 12.63
N GLN A 50 9.75 -1.60 13.81
CA GLN A 50 9.08 -2.07 15.02
C GLN A 50 7.99 -1.06 15.36
N ALA A 51 6.77 -1.57 15.53
CA ALA A 51 5.62 -0.75 15.85
C ALA A 51 5.85 -0.01 17.18
N MET A 52 6.09 1.30 17.10
CA MET A 52 5.92 2.21 18.22
C MET A 52 4.50 2.78 18.18
N PRO A 53 3.88 3.10 19.33
CA PRO A 53 2.60 3.78 19.36
C PRO A 53 2.67 5.09 18.57
N CYS A 54 1.91 5.21 17.49
CA CYS A 54 1.78 6.47 16.77
C CYS A 54 0.93 7.43 17.61
N PRO A 55 1.36 8.70 17.84
CA PRO A 55 0.41 9.73 18.23
C PRO A 55 -0.64 9.79 17.11
N ALA A 56 -1.92 9.82 17.48
CA ALA A 56 -3.06 9.57 16.61
C ALA A 56 -2.94 10.17 15.19
N PRO A 57 -3.53 9.53 14.14
CA PRO A 57 -3.57 10.08 12.79
C PRO A 57 -3.95 11.56 12.80
N PRO A 58 -3.21 12.44 12.09
CA PRO A 58 -3.74 13.77 11.82
C PRO A 58 -5.05 13.61 11.04
N ALA A 59 -6.07 14.33 11.48
CA ALA A 59 -7.38 14.31 10.83
C ALA A 59 -7.24 14.72 9.36
N GLY A 60 -7.87 13.96 8.46
CA GLY A 60 -8.08 14.38 7.07
C GLY A 60 -7.13 13.81 6.01
N ARG A 61 -6.26 12.83 6.31
CA ARG A 61 -5.56 12.07 5.25
C ARG A 61 -6.28 10.75 4.95
N PRO A 62 -6.50 10.41 3.67
CA PRO A 62 -7.17 9.17 3.30
C PRO A 62 -6.31 7.97 3.72
N THR A 63 -6.91 7.05 4.47
CA THR A 63 -6.31 5.76 4.78
C THR A 63 -6.47 4.83 3.58
N LEU A 64 -5.43 4.77 2.76
CA LEU A 64 -5.37 3.85 1.64
C LEU A 64 -4.84 2.49 2.10
N SER A 65 -5.28 1.43 1.44
CA SER A 65 -4.70 0.10 1.54
C SER A 65 -4.37 -0.37 0.13
N LEU A 66 -3.22 -1.03 0.01
CA LEU A 66 -2.69 -1.54 -1.24
C LEU A 66 -2.53 -3.05 -1.09
N ALA A 67 -2.99 -3.80 -2.08
CA ALA A 67 -2.75 -5.23 -2.19
C ALA A 67 -1.98 -5.49 -3.48
N LEU A 68 -0.76 -6.02 -3.37
CA LEU A 68 0.08 -6.37 -4.50
C LEU A 68 0.07 -7.89 -4.69
N THR A 69 0.07 -8.36 -5.92
CA THR A 69 -0.08 -9.78 -6.24
C THR A 69 1.05 -10.28 -7.11
N ASN A 70 1.55 -11.48 -6.84
CA ASN A 70 2.51 -12.17 -7.72
C ASN A 70 1.80 -13.07 -8.75
N ALA A 71 2.58 -13.71 -9.62
CA ALA A 71 2.06 -14.56 -10.69
C ALA A 71 1.33 -15.83 -10.20
N TRP A 72 1.57 -16.23 -8.94
CA TRP A 72 0.91 -17.38 -8.31
C TRP A 72 -0.38 -17.01 -7.59
N GLY A 73 -0.73 -15.72 -7.54
CA GLY A 73 -1.93 -15.22 -6.88
C GLY A 73 -1.76 -15.00 -5.37
N ASP A 74 -0.53 -15.11 -4.83
CA ASP A 74 -0.26 -14.70 -3.46
C ASP A 74 -0.39 -13.17 -3.34
N VAL A 75 -0.66 -12.68 -2.12
CA VAL A 75 -0.94 -11.26 -1.87
C VAL A 75 0.00 -10.67 -0.82
N LEU A 76 0.63 -9.54 -1.15
CA LEU A 76 1.27 -8.65 -0.19
C LEU A 76 0.30 -7.54 0.20
N ALA A 77 -0.20 -7.59 1.43
CA ALA A 77 -1.02 -6.54 2.01
C ALA A 77 -0.13 -5.41 2.55
N VAL A 78 -0.28 -4.22 1.99
CA VAL A 78 0.41 -2.99 2.38
C VAL A 78 -0.62 -2.04 2.98
N SER A 79 -0.59 -1.89 4.29
CA SER A 79 -1.62 -1.20 5.07
C SER A 79 -1.07 0.10 5.63
N TRP A 80 -1.92 1.10 5.77
CA TRP A 80 -1.54 2.34 6.43
C TRP A 80 -1.13 2.07 7.91
N SER A 81 -0.06 2.71 8.38
CA SER A 81 0.64 2.31 9.61
C SER A 81 0.10 2.91 10.92
N GLY A 82 -0.89 3.80 10.88
CA GLY A 82 -1.24 4.63 12.05
C GLY A 82 -0.54 5.99 12.06
N CYS A 83 0.60 6.10 11.36
CA CYS A 83 1.39 7.32 11.26
C CYS A 83 1.19 7.97 9.88
N PRO A 84 0.97 9.30 9.80
CA PRO A 84 0.77 9.98 8.52
C PRO A 84 1.94 9.77 7.57
N GLY A 85 1.64 9.40 6.33
CA GLY A 85 2.64 9.27 5.27
C GLY A 85 3.46 7.98 5.28
N SER A 86 3.08 6.96 6.08
CA SER A 86 3.76 5.66 6.03
C SER A 86 2.80 4.48 6.02
N TYR A 87 3.27 3.39 5.42
CA TYR A 87 2.58 2.12 5.27
C TYR A 87 3.44 1.01 5.87
N VAL A 88 2.82 -0.10 6.25
CA VAL A 88 3.48 -1.27 6.78
C VAL A 88 3.06 -2.52 6.02
N TYR A 89 4.00 -3.46 5.89
CA TYR A 89 3.76 -4.79 5.35
C TYR A 89 4.71 -5.79 6.00
N LEU A 90 4.41 -7.08 5.84
CA LEU A 90 5.26 -8.17 6.30
C LEU A 90 5.99 -8.78 5.10
N ARG A 91 7.30 -9.00 5.25
CA ARG A 91 8.12 -9.75 4.30
C ARG A 91 9.02 -10.69 5.09
N ASP A 92 8.94 -11.99 4.79
CA ASP A 92 9.77 -13.02 5.43
C ASP A 92 9.73 -13.01 6.98
N GLY A 93 8.58 -12.67 7.55
CA GLY A 93 8.40 -12.56 9.01
C GLY A 93 8.91 -11.25 9.63
N GLU A 94 9.53 -10.38 8.84
CA GLU A 94 9.93 -9.04 9.25
C GLU A 94 8.86 -8.00 8.89
N GLN A 95 8.57 -7.10 9.82
CA GLN A 95 7.71 -5.96 9.55
C GLN A 95 8.53 -4.82 8.95
N LEU A 96 8.09 -4.33 7.80
CA LEU A 96 8.73 -3.24 7.09
C LEU A 96 7.79 -2.04 7.05
N ARG A 97 8.38 -0.84 7.15
CA ARG A 97 7.69 0.42 6.92
C ARG A 97 8.11 0.98 5.57
N TRP A 98 7.13 1.25 4.72
CA TRP A 98 7.30 1.99 3.49
C TRP A 98 6.89 3.45 3.71
N THR A 99 7.80 4.38 3.39
CA THR A 99 7.52 5.81 3.37
C THR A 99 7.51 6.30 1.92
N PRO A 100 6.34 6.39 1.26
CA PRO A 100 6.28 6.67 -0.16
C PRO A 100 6.89 8.03 -0.51
N SER A 101 7.48 8.16 -1.70
CA SER A 101 7.81 9.49 -2.24
C SER A 101 6.55 10.33 -2.49
N ASP A 102 6.72 11.63 -2.70
CA ASP A 102 5.62 12.52 -3.11
C ASP A 102 4.99 12.07 -4.43
N ALA A 103 5.79 11.54 -5.36
CA ALA A 103 5.32 11.00 -6.62
C ALA A 103 4.45 9.75 -6.43
N ALA A 104 4.91 8.82 -5.59
CA ALA A 104 4.14 7.61 -5.25
C ALA A 104 2.86 7.95 -4.47
N THR A 105 2.93 8.91 -3.55
CA THR A 105 1.77 9.42 -2.80
C THR A 105 0.73 10.02 -3.75
N THR A 106 1.16 10.93 -4.63
CA THR A 106 0.28 11.55 -5.64
C THR A 106 -0.35 10.49 -6.55
N LEU A 107 0.42 9.46 -6.91
CA LEU A 107 -0.08 8.36 -7.74
C LEU A 107 -1.16 7.56 -7.01
N LEU A 108 -0.91 7.16 -5.76
CA LEU A 108 -1.88 6.43 -4.93
C LEU A 108 -3.18 7.23 -4.76
N GLU A 109 -3.10 8.52 -4.45
CA GLU A 109 -4.25 9.39 -4.29
C GLU A 109 -5.05 9.53 -5.59
N ARG A 110 -4.36 9.70 -6.72
CA ARG A 110 -5.00 9.78 -8.05
C ARG A 110 -5.74 8.50 -8.41
N ILE A 111 -5.17 7.34 -8.08
CA ILE A 111 -5.82 6.05 -8.37
C ILE A 111 -7.00 5.83 -7.43
N ALA A 112 -6.85 6.18 -6.16
CA ALA A 112 -7.89 6.04 -5.15
C ALA A 112 -9.11 6.92 -5.47
N GLY A 113 -8.90 8.15 -5.94
CA GLY A 113 -9.95 9.05 -6.44
C GLY A 113 -10.97 9.39 -5.38
#